data_AF-A0A976LRP2-F1
#
_entry.id   AF-A0A976LRP2-F1
#
_cell.length_a   1.000
_cell.length_b   1.000
_cell.length_c   1.000
_cell.angle_alpha   90.00
_cell.angle_beta   90.00
_cell.angle_gamma   90.00
#
_symmetry.space_group_name_H-M   'P 1'
#
loop_
_entity.id
_entity.type
_entity.pdbx_description
1 polymer ?
#
loop_
_entity_poly.entity_id
_entity_poly.type
_entity_poly.pdbx_seq_one_letter_code
_entity_poly.pdbx_strand_id
1 'polypeptide(L)'
;MTTKSRKIAAVVGSIAATLSLSFLAVMPAVAAAPQDAHITLISPILNATNTSEAAVNQKMADGWVSNGWFGEGLVYQRAFVPVGSTINMTYHVTDKDGKPLVGQDVKLRINKGYSTSTSILQVDNAVTKGVDKPPLDQANVVHKTDSYGNVTFAVQNLDKAPLGEPEPDSMTSKPNTTEDGLNDLHSQMLPEIAGEKPDHSVITEFHYYIPKSSAAVAATHPTIRLVSPVLTDANSIHREDLEKLFSVDNTWYAKGITFRHAYVPTGGSMNLVYKVTGDNGAALLNTKVKLHVNKAYSKSNAKLTDGKTATDPAKDSSQGNDQALLEGTTDGFGYVVFSLKNTDTKGEAMAATVAKDVNNDPTKGAVFSQLWPEVAGGADIADMTEFHFFGAATSAAGSKIAVTTSAKKTGSKYVLTVAIANASGKTAMVAVTGLKAKTEKVTVANQAFAYTVTAGAKTVTVTIDGKAYTSKVTVK
;
A
#
# COMPACT_ATOMS: atom_id res chain seq x y z
N MET A 1 90.04 -0.89 12.30
CA MET A 1 90.72 -1.65 11.23
C MET A 1 89.75 -1.74 10.06
N THR A 2 90.21 -1.30 8.89
CA THR A 2 89.51 -1.08 7.62
C THR A 2 89.15 -2.38 6.89
N THR A 3 88.00 -2.43 6.21
CA THR A 3 87.78 -2.89 4.81
C THR A 3 86.29 -2.75 4.49
N LYS A 4 85.88 -1.83 3.62
CA LYS A 4 85.85 -1.83 2.13
C LYS A 4 84.51 -2.31 1.55
N SER A 5 83.98 -1.42 0.73
CA SER A 5 82.78 -1.37 -0.07
C SER A 5 82.74 -2.35 -1.26
N ARG A 6 81.52 -2.68 -1.72
CA ARG A 6 81.20 -2.91 -3.14
C ARG A 6 79.88 -2.23 -3.51
N LYS A 7 79.93 -1.42 -4.57
CA LYS A 7 78.81 -0.79 -5.28
C LYS A 7 78.25 -1.75 -6.33
N ILE A 8 76.98 -1.54 -6.75
CA ILE A 8 76.37 -1.64 -8.10
C ILE A 8 74.87 -1.29 -7.87
N ALA A 9 74.39 -0.10 -8.19
CA ALA A 9 73.92 0.44 -9.49
C ALA A 9 72.56 -0.13 -9.96
N ALA A 10 71.72 0.79 -10.43
CA ALA A 10 70.26 0.77 -10.51
C ALA A 10 69.65 0.06 -11.72
N VAL A 11 68.36 -0.30 -11.62
CA VAL A 11 67.43 -0.23 -12.77
C VAL A 11 66.11 0.41 -12.33
N VAL A 12 65.80 1.50 -13.02
CA VAL A 12 64.58 2.29 -12.99
C VAL A 12 63.48 1.54 -13.73
N GLY A 13 62.35 1.30 -13.08
CA GLY A 13 61.11 0.83 -13.70
C GLY A 13 59.99 1.82 -13.40
N SER A 14 59.88 2.86 -14.22
CA SER A 14 58.79 3.83 -14.17
C SER A 14 57.47 3.17 -14.61
N ILE A 15 56.61 2.81 -13.64
CA ILE A 15 55.20 2.52 -13.92
C ILE A 15 54.47 3.86 -13.90
N ALA A 16 54.05 4.31 -15.08
CA ALA A 16 53.14 5.43 -15.24
C ALA A 16 51.81 5.07 -14.55
N ALA A 17 51.53 5.71 -13.41
CA ALA A 17 50.21 5.70 -12.81
C ALA A 17 49.27 6.47 -13.76
N THR A 18 48.55 5.74 -14.59
CA THR A 18 47.41 6.25 -15.35
C THR A 18 46.34 6.61 -14.32
N LEU A 19 46.15 7.91 -14.11
CA LEU A 19 45.06 8.46 -13.32
C LEU A 19 43.76 8.16 -14.08
N SER A 20 43.14 7.00 -13.81
CA SER A 20 41.80 6.72 -14.28
C SER A 20 40.84 7.67 -13.54
N LEU A 21 40.39 8.71 -14.25
CA LEU A 21 39.19 9.45 -13.90
C LEU A 21 38.02 8.48 -13.95
N SER A 22 37.77 7.78 -12.85
CA SER A 22 36.50 7.10 -12.64
C SER A 22 35.42 8.17 -12.60
N PHE A 23 34.51 8.10 -13.57
CA PHE A 23 33.23 8.77 -13.49
C PHE A 23 32.55 8.31 -12.20
N LEU A 24 32.62 9.14 -11.15
CA LEU A 24 31.67 9.07 -10.06
C LEU A 24 30.30 9.35 -10.68
N ALA A 25 29.56 8.29 -10.96
CA ALA A 25 28.15 8.39 -11.19
C ALA A 25 27.58 9.15 -9.99
N VAL A 26 27.07 10.36 -10.24
CA VAL A 26 26.31 11.12 -9.25
C VAL A 26 25.06 10.27 -8.98
N MET A 27 25.15 9.41 -7.97
CA MET A 27 23.98 8.76 -7.39
C MET A 27 23.06 9.91 -6.96
N PRO A 28 21.79 9.94 -7.39
CA PRO A 28 20.85 10.92 -6.88
C PRO A 28 20.86 10.82 -5.35
N ALA A 29 20.94 11.97 -4.66
CA ALA A 29 20.87 12.01 -3.21
C ALA A 29 19.60 11.27 -2.77
N VAL A 30 19.78 10.16 -2.03
CA VAL A 30 18.66 9.48 -1.38
C VAL A 30 18.06 10.49 -0.41
N ALA A 31 16.80 10.87 -0.62
CA ALA A 31 16.10 11.74 0.31
C ALA A 31 16.14 11.08 1.70
N ALA A 32 16.45 11.86 2.74
CA ALA A 32 16.43 11.35 4.11
C ALA A 32 15.04 10.76 4.42
N ALA A 33 15.00 9.66 5.17
CA ALA A 33 13.76 9.04 5.59
C ALA A 33 12.88 10.07 6.33
N PRO A 34 11.55 10.10 6.07
CA PRO A 34 10.64 10.93 6.84
C PRO A 34 10.84 10.67 8.33
N GLN A 35 11.03 11.75 9.10
CA GLN A 35 10.96 11.69 10.56
C GLN A 35 9.48 11.82 10.96
N ASP A 36 9.11 11.37 12.16
CA ASP A 36 7.76 11.57 12.71
C ASP A 36 6.68 10.76 11.97
N ALA A 37 7.04 9.58 11.48
CA ALA A 37 6.09 8.70 10.80
C ALA A 37 5.19 8.02 11.83
N HIS A 38 3.89 7.98 11.57
CA HIS A 38 2.93 7.20 12.36
C HIS A 38 2.68 5.86 11.68
N ILE A 39 2.96 4.77 12.40
CA ILE A 39 2.83 3.41 11.91
C ILE A 39 1.84 2.66 12.80
N THR A 40 0.74 2.22 12.21
CA THR A 40 -0.36 1.57 12.93
C THR A 40 -0.64 0.19 12.36
N LEU A 41 -0.85 -0.81 13.21
CA LEU A 41 -1.26 -2.16 12.78
C LEU A 41 -2.74 -2.14 12.38
N ILE A 42 -3.06 -2.62 11.17
CA ILE A 42 -4.44 -2.74 10.68
C ILE A 42 -4.85 -4.21 10.44
N SER A 43 -3.88 -5.11 10.26
CA SER A 43 -4.09 -6.56 10.23
C SER A 43 -2.93 -7.27 10.93
N PRO A 44 -3.17 -8.25 11.82
CA PRO A 44 -4.48 -8.59 12.37
C PRO A 44 -5.08 -7.42 13.18
N ILE A 45 -6.41 -7.36 13.29
CA ILE A 45 -7.07 -6.38 14.15
C ILE A 45 -6.97 -6.86 15.60
N LEU A 46 -6.15 -6.19 16.40
CA LEU A 46 -6.00 -6.42 17.83
C LEU A 46 -6.83 -5.42 18.63
N ASN A 47 -7.66 -5.92 19.53
CA ASN A 47 -8.59 -5.14 20.33
C ASN A 47 -8.77 -5.77 21.73
N ALA A 48 -9.75 -5.29 22.49
CA ALA A 48 -9.99 -5.72 23.86
C ALA A 48 -10.35 -7.22 24.03
N THR A 49 -10.76 -7.92 22.97
CA THR A 49 -11.17 -9.34 23.03
C THR A 49 -10.06 -10.32 22.68
N ASN A 50 -8.95 -9.86 22.10
CA ASN A 50 -7.86 -10.71 21.62
C ASN A 50 -6.45 -10.17 21.89
N THR A 51 -6.34 -9.06 22.62
CA THR A 51 -5.05 -8.56 23.13
C THR A 51 -4.82 -9.08 24.55
N SER A 52 -3.78 -9.88 24.73
CA SER A 52 -3.32 -10.35 26.04
C SER A 52 -2.87 -9.17 26.92
N GLU A 53 -3.40 -9.07 28.14
CA GLU A 53 -2.99 -8.08 29.15
C GLU A 53 -2.81 -6.63 28.63
N ALA A 54 -3.75 -6.15 27.80
CA ALA A 54 -3.63 -4.88 27.07
C ALA A 54 -3.18 -3.68 27.94
N ALA A 55 -3.75 -3.52 29.14
CA ALA A 55 -3.39 -2.43 30.05
C ALA A 55 -1.96 -2.55 30.60
N VAL A 56 -1.48 -3.77 30.86
CA VAL A 56 -0.12 -4.02 31.34
C VAL A 56 0.88 -3.73 30.23
N ASN A 57 0.59 -4.17 29.00
CA ASN A 57 1.43 -3.91 27.84
C ASN A 57 1.58 -2.41 27.58
N GLN A 58 0.47 -1.66 27.62
CA GLN A 58 0.54 -0.22 27.40
C GLN A 58 1.36 0.47 28.49
N LYS A 59 1.21 0.08 29.76
CA LYS A 59 2.04 0.61 30.85
C LYS A 59 3.54 0.34 30.63
N MET A 60 3.91 -0.79 30.05
CA MET A 60 5.30 -1.07 29.67
C MET A 60 5.77 -0.13 28.55
N ALA A 61 4.96 0.04 27.50
CA ALA A 61 5.25 0.97 26.41
C ALA A 61 5.46 2.41 26.91
N ASP A 62 4.55 2.90 27.75
CA ASP A 62 4.64 4.23 28.36
C ASP A 62 5.94 4.41 29.16
N GLY A 63 6.38 3.35 29.85
CA GLY A 63 7.67 3.31 30.55
C GLY A 63 8.86 3.42 29.60
N TRP A 64 8.83 2.72 28.46
CA TRP A 64 9.89 2.80 27.45
C TRP A 64 9.97 4.17 26.77
N VAL A 65 8.82 4.80 26.51
CA VAL A 65 8.73 6.18 26.02
C VAL A 65 9.29 7.15 27.05
N SER A 66 8.90 7.00 28.33
CA SER A 66 9.39 7.87 29.42
C SER A 66 10.92 7.78 29.61
N ASN A 67 11.52 6.63 29.34
CA ASN A 67 12.97 6.44 29.35
C ASN A 67 13.66 6.99 28.08
N GLY A 68 12.90 7.54 27.13
CA GLY A 68 13.41 8.10 25.87
C GLY A 68 13.96 7.04 24.92
N TRP A 69 13.48 5.80 25.01
CA TRP A 69 13.90 4.70 24.13
C TRP A 69 13.11 4.68 22.83
N PHE A 70 11.83 5.05 22.87
CA PHE A 70 10.92 5.09 21.71
C PHE A 70 10.21 6.43 21.59
N GLY A 71 9.67 6.69 20.39
CA GLY A 71 8.81 7.84 20.11
C GLY A 71 7.50 7.80 20.91
N GLU A 72 6.89 8.96 21.09
CA GLU A 72 5.61 9.08 21.81
C GLU A 72 4.50 8.27 21.15
N GLY A 73 3.44 7.92 21.88
CA GLY A 73 2.31 7.19 21.31
C GLY A 73 2.61 5.74 20.90
N LEU A 74 3.77 5.19 21.30
CA LEU A 74 4.09 3.78 21.13
C LEU A 74 2.97 2.89 21.69
N VAL A 75 2.49 1.96 20.87
CA VAL A 75 1.55 0.92 21.29
C VAL A 75 2.31 -0.40 21.45
N TYR A 76 2.08 -1.12 22.56
CA TYR A 76 2.57 -2.49 22.72
C TYR A 76 1.40 -3.45 22.90
N GLN A 77 1.33 -4.47 22.04
CA GLN A 77 0.24 -5.45 22.02
C GLN A 77 0.78 -6.87 21.94
N ARG A 78 0.21 -7.76 22.76
CA ARG A 78 0.47 -9.20 22.75
C ARG A 78 -0.77 -9.94 22.26
N ALA A 79 -0.60 -10.92 21.38
CA ALA A 79 -1.68 -11.75 20.87
C ALA A 79 -1.27 -13.22 20.79
N PHE A 80 -2.25 -14.10 20.87
CA PHE A 80 -2.04 -15.55 20.77
C PHE A 80 -2.39 -16.04 19.37
N VAL A 81 -1.58 -16.97 18.84
CA VAL A 81 -1.78 -17.58 17.54
C VAL A 81 -1.33 -19.04 17.56
N PRO A 82 -1.98 -19.97 16.83
CA PRO A 82 -1.50 -21.35 16.78
C PRO A 82 -0.07 -21.47 16.24
N VAL A 83 0.74 -22.35 16.84
CA VAL A 83 2.06 -22.71 16.32
C VAL A 83 1.98 -23.19 14.86
N GLY A 84 2.97 -22.83 14.05
CA GLY A 84 3.05 -23.13 12.62
C GLY A 84 2.17 -22.24 11.72
N SER A 85 1.49 -21.25 12.29
CA SER A 85 0.66 -20.32 11.51
C SER A 85 1.48 -19.32 10.72
N THR A 86 0.93 -18.89 9.58
CA THR A 86 1.29 -17.60 8.98
C THR A 86 0.50 -16.49 9.67
N ILE A 87 1.05 -15.27 9.69
CA ILE A 87 0.40 -14.05 10.17
C ILE A 87 0.66 -12.97 9.13
N ASN A 88 -0.39 -12.41 8.55
CA ASN A 88 -0.31 -11.32 7.60
C ASN A 88 -0.38 -9.98 8.34
N MET A 89 0.80 -9.45 8.68
CA MET A 89 0.94 -8.17 9.35
C MET A 89 0.86 -7.03 8.35
N THR A 90 -0.23 -6.29 8.35
CA THR A 90 -0.40 -5.07 7.54
C THR A 90 -0.38 -3.85 8.42
N TYR A 91 0.46 -2.88 8.08
CA TYR A 91 0.55 -1.59 8.74
C TYR A 91 0.10 -0.47 7.81
N HIS A 92 -0.59 0.53 8.37
CA HIS A 92 -0.87 1.80 7.72
C HIS A 92 0.15 2.84 8.19
N VAL A 93 0.71 3.59 7.24
CA VAL A 93 1.80 4.54 7.46
C VAL A 93 1.41 5.92 6.98
N THR A 94 1.50 6.89 7.88
CA THR A 94 1.28 8.31 7.56
C THR A 94 2.43 9.19 8.01
N ASP A 95 2.50 10.40 7.47
CA ASP A 95 3.25 11.49 8.11
C ASP A 95 2.50 12.02 9.34
N LYS A 96 3.13 12.97 10.04
CA LYS A 96 2.56 13.71 11.18
C LYS A 96 1.24 14.42 10.91
N ASP A 97 0.91 14.69 9.64
CA ASP A 97 -0.34 15.37 9.26
C ASP A 97 -1.44 14.35 8.90
N GLY A 98 -1.17 13.04 9.10
CA GLY A 98 -2.09 11.95 8.80
C GLY A 98 -2.18 11.62 7.31
N LYS A 99 -1.27 12.15 6.47
CA LYS A 99 -1.27 11.83 5.04
C LYS A 99 -0.54 10.51 4.79
N PRO A 100 -1.10 9.60 3.99
CA PRO A 100 -0.43 8.35 3.65
C PRO A 100 0.95 8.56 3.01
N LEU A 101 1.96 7.87 3.52
CA LEU A 101 3.30 7.81 2.93
C LEU A 101 3.32 6.70 1.87
N VAL A 102 3.20 7.05 0.59
CA VAL A 102 3.11 6.11 -0.53
C VAL A 102 4.50 5.77 -1.08
N GLY A 103 4.77 4.47 -1.34
CA GLY A 103 6.05 3.99 -1.87
C GLY A 103 7.23 4.07 -0.87
N GLN A 104 6.92 4.32 0.40
CA GLN A 104 7.86 4.47 1.49
C GLN A 104 8.42 3.10 1.89
N ASP A 105 9.75 3.01 2.01
CA ASP A 105 10.40 1.83 2.59
C ASP A 105 10.11 1.76 4.08
N VAL A 106 9.59 0.61 4.52
CA VAL A 106 9.32 0.28 5.91
C VAL A 106 10.08 -0.99 6.24
N LYS A 107 10.92 -0.93 7.27
CA LYS A 107 11.68 -2.07 7.76
C LYS A 107 10.92 -2.74 8.89
N LEU A 108 10.62 -4.03 8.75
CA LEU A 108 10.15 -4.86 9.85
C LEU A 108 11.36 -5.50 10.55
N ARG A 109 11.52 -5.19 11.84
CA ARG A 109 12.46 -5.84 12.75
C ARG A 109 11.76 -7.05 13.35
N ILE A 110 12.34 -8.23 13.17
CA ILE A 110 11.71 -9.51 13.49
C ILE A 110 12.53 -10.20 14.57
N ASN A 111 11.86 -10.66 15.64
CA ASN A 111 12.49 -11.08 16.88
C ASN A 111 13.49 -10.01 17.34
N LYS A 112 12.93 -8.83 17.63
CA LYS A 112 13.67 -7.61 17.98
C LYS A 112 14.67 -7.87 19.11
N GLY A 113 15.86 -7.28 19.05
CA GLY A 113 16.82 -7.37 20.15
C GLY A 113 16.23 -6.86 21.48
N TYR A 114 16.56 -7.54 22.58
CA TYR A 114 16.02 -7.33 23.94
C TYR A 114 14.58 -7.79 24.17
N SER A 115 13.97 -8.51 23.23
CA SER A 115 12.59 -9.03 23.38
C SER A 115 12.52 -10.44 23.97
N THR A 116 13.67 -11.09 24.19
CA THR A 116 13.76 -12.51 24.57
C THR A 116 13.04 -13.47 23.62
N SER A 117 12.72 -13.04 22.38
CA SER A 117 12.00 -13.85 21.39
C SER A 117 12.71 -15.15 21.05
N THR A 118 11.96 -16.25 21.06
CA THR A 118 12.45 -17.62 20.90
C THR A 118 11.93 -18.33 19.64
N SER A 119 10.95 -17.75 18.94
CA SER A 119 10.33 -18.45 17.80
C SER A 119 11.16 -18.38 16.52
N ILE A 120 11.06 -19.42 15.69
CA ILE A 120 11.68 -19.49 14.37
C ILE A 120 10.66 -19.00 13.35
N LEU A 121 10.95 -17.86 12.72
CA LEU A 121 10.07 -17.19 11.78
C LEU A 121 10.73 -17.06 10.42
N GLN A 122 9.91 -17.07 9.37
CA GLN A 122 10.30 -16.70 8.02
C GLN A 122 9.46 -15.51 7.54
N VAL A 123 10.16 -14.51 7.01
CA VAL A 123 9.56 -13.39 6.24
C VAL A 123 10.39 -13.24 4.97
N ASP A 124 9.74 -13.36 3.82
CA ASP A 124 10.42 -13.52 2.54
C ASP A 124 11.49 -14.62 2.57
N ASN A 125 12.75 -14.24 2.37
CA ASN A 125 13.92 -15.11 2.41
C ASN A 125 14.68 -15.04 3.75
N ALA A 126 14.26 -14.19 4.68
CA ALA A 126 14.90 -14.04 5.99
C ALA A 126 14.30 -15.05 6.98
N VAL A 127 15.16 -15.76 7.70
CA VAL A 127 14.77 -16.77 8.70
C VAL A 127 15.45 -16.46 10.03
N THR A 128 14.68 -16.37 11.11
CA THR A 128 15.22 -16.14 12.47
C THR A 128 15.80 -17.43 13.05
N LYS A 129 16.48 -17.34 14.20
CA LYS A 129 17.18 -18.48 14.82
C LYS A 129 16.53 -18.95 16.12
N GLY A 130 15.52 -18.25 16.60
CA GLY A 130 14.88 -18.51 17.89
C GLY A 130 15.78 -18.26 19.10
N VAL A 131 16.81 -17.42 18.96
CA VAL A 131 17.75 -17.10 20.05
C VAL A 131 18.00 -15.61 20.07
N ASP A 132 17.51 -14.93 21.12
CA ASP A 132 17.74 -13.50 21.31
C ASP A 132 19.23 -13.22 21.55
N LYS A 133 19.75 -12.20 20.88
CA LYS A 133 21.16 -11.78 20.93
C LYS A 133 21.26 -10.25 20.99
N PRO A 134 20.80 -9.63 22.09
CA PRO A 134 20.84 -8.18 22.21
C PRO A 134 22.27 -7.65 22.01
N PRO A 135 22.43 -6.49 21.34
CA PRO A 135 21.37 -5.58 20.91
C PRO A 135 20.78 -5.90 19.52
N LEU A 136 21.17 -7.00 18.88
CA LEU A 136 20.82 -7.30 17.50
C LEU A 136 19.44 -7.94 17.38
N ASP A 137 18.69 -7.53 16.36
CA ASP A 137 17.51 -8.27 15.91
C ASP A 137 17.94 -9.57 15.21
N GLN A 138 17.07 -10.58 15.20
CA GLN A 138 17.40 -11.83 14.52
C GLN A 138 17.23 -11.73 13.00
N ALA A 139 16.28 -10.92 12.52
CA ALA A 139 16.08 -10.65 11.09
C ALA A 139 15.48 -9.26 10.84
N ASN A 140 15.68 -8.77 9.62
CA ASN A 140 15.17 -7.50 9.13
C ASN A 140 14.73 -7.64 7.68
N VAL A 141 13.55 -7.15 7.33
CA VAL A 141 13.01 -7.15 5.96
C VAL A 141 12.44 -5.78 5.64
N VAL A 142 12.56 -5.33 4.39
CA VAL A 142 12.08 -4.00 3.96
C VAL A 142 11.06 -4.16 2.83
N HIS A 143 9.85 -3.67 3.04
CA HIS A 143 8.82 -3.57 2.01
C HIS A 143 8.44 -2.11 1.75
N LYS A 144 7.81 -1.85 0.59
CA LYS A 144 7.28 -0.54 0.25
C LYS A 144 5.79 -0.45 0.57
N THR A 145 5.36 0.70 1.08
CA THR A 145 3.94 1.02 1.20
C THR A 145 3.28 1.15 -0.18
N ASP A 146 2.01 0.75 -0.24
CA ASP A 146 1.18 0.79 -1.42
C ASP A 146 0.56 2.18 -1.67
N SER A 147 -0.36 2.29 -2.63
CA SER A 147 -1.02 3.55 -2.97
C SER A 147 -1.94 4.12 -1.89
N TYR A 148 -2.23 3.34 -0.84
CA TYR A 148 -2.97 3.76 0.34
C TYR A 148 -2.06 3.96 1.56
N GLY A 149 -0.73 3.88 1.41
CA GLY A 149 0.20 3.95 2.52
C GLY A 149 0.26 2.68 3.36
N ASN A 150 -0.22 1.55 2.85
CA ASN A 150 -0.22 0.28 3.57
C ASN A 150 0.96 -0.60 3.16
N VAL A 151 1.59 -1.28 4.12
CA VAL A 151 2.66 -2.24 3.87
C VAL A 151 2.31 -3.56 4.57
N THR A 152 2.53 -4.69 3.90
CA THR A 152 2.19 -6.02 4.43
C THR A 152 3.41 -6.93 4.49
N PHE A 153 3.56 -7.69 5.57
CA PHE A 153 4.56 -8.73 5.74
C PHE A 153 3.87 -10.05 6.09
N ALA A 154 4.14 -11.11 5.32
CA ALA A 154 3.69 -12.45 5.66
C ALA A 154 4.73 -13.10 6.58
N VAL A 155 4.38 -13.25 7.85
CA VAL A 155 5.25 -13.82 8.89
C VAL A 155 4.84 -15.26 9.13
N GLN A 156 5.65 -16.20 8.65
CA GLN A 156 5.41 -17.62 8.84
C GLN A 156 6.15 -18.13 10.07
N ASN A 157 5.43 -18.69 11.03
CA ASN A 157 6.05 -19.46 12.10
C ASN A 157 6.45 -20.85 11.59
N LEU A 158 7.74 -21.19 11.73
CA LEU A 158 8.33 -22.45 11.28
C LEU A 158 8.45 -23.48 12.40
N ASP A 159 8.18 -23.07 13.63
CA ASP A 159 8.09 -23.99 14.77
C ASP A 159 6.95 -25.00 14.57
N LYS A 160 7.05 -26.13 15.28
CA LYS A 160 6.10 -27.25 15.15
C LYS A 160 5.78 -27.81 16.52
N ALA A 161 4.59 -28.38 16.65
CA ALA A 161 4.24 -29.19 17.81
C ALA A 161 5.32 -30.27 18.08
N PRO A 162 5.67 -30.55 19.35
CA PRO A 162 5.02 -30.05 20.57
C PRO A 162 5.60 -28.73 21.10
N LEU A 163 6.29 -27.93 20.28
CA LEU A 163 6.74 -26.60 20.69
C LEU A 163 5.55 -25.64 20.74
N GLY A 164 5.53 -24.75 21.73
CA GLY A 164 4.46 -23.81 21.98
C GLY A 164 3.92 -23.91 23.40
N GLU A 165 3.29 -22.84 23.85
CA GLU A 165 2.59 -22.82 25.13
C GLU A 165 1.24 -23.55 25.05
N PRO A 166 0.67 -24.00 26.18
CA PRO A 166 -0.71 -24.50 26.20
C PRO A 166 -1.68 -23.43 25.72
N GLU A 167 -2.68 -23.82 24.92
CA GLU A 167 -3.75 -22.89 24.51
C GLU A 167 -4.35 -22.16 25.73
N PRO A 168 -4.36 -20.82 25.72
CA PRO A 168 -4.84 -20.05 26.86
C PRO A 168 -6.34 -20.24 27.03
N ASP A 169 -6.84 -20.15 28.27
CA ASP A 169 -8.28 -20.23 28.54
C ASP A 169 -9.05 -19.00 28.00
N SER A 170 -8.34 -17.90 27.75
CA SER A 170 -8.86 -16.72 27.05
C SER A 170 -7.73 -16.02 26.29
N MET A 171 -8.05 -15.46 25.12
CA MET A 171 -7.09 -14.71 24.29
C MET A 171 -6.64 -13.38 24.93
N THR A 172 -7.24 -12.97 26.04
CA THR A 172 -6.86 -11.78 26.81
C THR A 172 -6.06 -12.09 28.06
N SER A 173 -5.91 -13.37 28.41
CA SER A 173 -5.15 -13.81 29.58
C SER A 173 -3.66 -13.55 29.42
N LYS A 174 -2.91 -13.54 30.52
CA LYS A 174 -1.45 -13.55 30.49
C LYS A 174 -0.94 -14.81 29.76
N PRO A 175 0.22 -14.74 29.07
CA PRO A 175 0.89 -15.92 28.55
C PRO A 175 1.13 -16.96 29.64
N ASN A 176 1.03 -18.24 29.26
CA ASN A 176 1.14 -19.35 30.22
C ASN A 176 2.53 -19.98 30.13
N THR A 177 3.52 -19.26 30.65
CA THR A 177 4.91 -19.69 30.65
C THR A 177 5.24 -20.54 31.89
N THR A 178 5.98 -21.62 31.69
CA THR A 178 6.51 -22.47 32.75
C THR A 178 7.60 -21.74 33.53
N GLU A 179 7.85 -22.17 34.76
CA GLU A 179 8.88 -21.54 35.62
C GLU A 179 10.29 -21.62 35.01
N ASP A 180 10.55 -22.65 34.20
CA ASP A 180 11.80 -22.80 33.44
C ASP A 180 11.85 -22.01 32.12
N GLY A 181 10.73 -21.39 31.72
CA GLY A 181 10.58 -20.60 30.49
C GLY A 181 10.69 -21.41 29.20
N LEU A 182 10.77 -22.74 29.25
CA LEU A 182 11.04 -23.56 28.07
C LEU A 182 9.88 -23.59 27.06
N ASN A 183 8.66 -23.31 27.50
CA ASN A 183 7.47 -23.23 26.65
C ASN A 183 7.14 -21.79 26.20
N ASP A 184 7.95 -20.79 26.59
CA ASP A 184 7.76 -19.39 26.19
C ASP A 184 8.17 -19.22 24.73
N LEU A 185 7.26 -19.59 23.83
CA LEU A 185 7.43 -19.50 22.39
C LEU A 185 6.76 -18.23 21.89
N HIS A 186 7.54 -17.16 21.75
CA HIS A 186 7.03 -15.88 21.29
C HIS A 186 7.98 -15.16 20.34
N SER A 187 7.44 -14.14 19.70
CA SER A 187 8.14 -13.27 18.77
C SER A 187 7.64 -11.86 18.86
N GLN A 188 8.57 -10.91 18.99
CA GLN A 188 8.28 -9.49 18.97
C GLN A 188 8.73 -8.84 17.66
N MET A 189 7.84 -8.02 17.09
CA MET A 189 8.00 -7.33 15.82
C MET A 189 7.86 -5.82 16.01
N LEU A 190 8.66 -5.06 15.26
CA LEU A 190 8.59 -3.60 15.24
C LEU A 190 8.81 -3.09 13.80
N PRO A 191 7.84 -2.41 13.17
CA PRO A 191 8.08 -1.67 11.95
C PRO A 191 8.75 -0.32 12.25
N GLU A 192 9.67 0.10 11.39
CA GLU A 192 10.32 1.43 11.47
C GLU A 192 10.67 1.98 10.08
N ILE A 193 10.78 3.31 10.00
CA ILE A 193 11.18 4.10 8.84
C ILE A 193 12.45 4.89 9.18
N ALA A 194 12.40 5.72 10.23
CA ALA A 194 13.53 6.53 10.69
C ALA A 194 14.14 6.01 12.01
N GLY A 195 13.49 5.06 12.67
CA GLY A 195 14.01 4.34 13.85
C GLY A 195 13.09 4.42 15.06
N GLU A 196 13.48 3.77 16.15
CA GLU A 196 12.65 3.62 17.37
C GLU A 196 12.17 4.94 17.98
N LYS A 197 13.01 5.99 17.97
CA LYS A 197 12.70 7.30 18.56
C LYS A 197 11.95 8.24 17.63
N PRO A 198 12.34 8.37 16.35
CA PRO A 198 11.67 9.30 15.45
C PRO A 198 10.31 8.81 14.95
N ASP A 199 9.99 7.53 15.08
CA ASP A 199 8.73 6.96 14.61
C ASP A 199 7.73 6.75 15.77
N HIS A 200 6.45 6.98 15.49
CA HIS A 200 5.32 6.66 16.36
C HIS A 200 4.79 5.28 15.95
N SER A 201 5.41 4.23 16.47
CA SER A 201 5.21 2.87 15.98
C SER A 201 4.36 2.00 16.92
N VAL A 202 4.22 0.74 16.55
CA VAL A 202 3.56 -0.31 17.32
C VAL A 202 4.49 -1.51 17.43
N ILE A 203 4.70 -2.00 18.66
CA ILE A 203 5.33 -3.28 18.92
C ILE A 203 4.23 -4.33 19.01
N THR A 204 4.31 -5.35 18.18
CA THR A 204 3.39 -6.49 18.24
C THR A 204 4.17 -7.72 18.63
N GLU A 205 3.70 -8.44 19.63
CA GLU A 205 4.27 -9.70 20.08
C GLU A 205 3.25 -10.82 19.95
N PHE A 206 3.66 -11.92 19.34
CA PHE A 206 2.84 -13.11 19.18
C PHE A 206 3.37 -14.22 20.06
N HIS A 207 2.50 -14.80 20.88
CA HIS A 207 2.73 -16.04 21.58
C HIS A 207 2.11 -17.19 20.78
N TYR A 208 2.88 -18.26 20.59
CA TYR A 208 2.51 -19.41 19.79
C TYR A 208 2.05 -20.55 20.68
N TYR A 209 0.77 -20.93 20.56
CA TYR A 209 0.17 -21.97 21.38
C TYR A 209 -0.15 -23.25 20.60
N ILE A 210 -0.29 -24.36 21.33
CA ILE A 210 -0.73 -25.65 20.81
C ILE A 210 -2.25 -25.75 20.99
N PRO A 211 -3.06 -25.79 19.92
CA PRO A 211 -4.52 -25.89 20.04
C PRO A 211 -4.97 -27.17 20.75
N LYS A 212 -5.94 -27.08 21.68
CA LYS A 212 -6.51 -28.21 22.43
C LYS A 212 -7.25 -29.20 21.50
N SER A 213 -7.86 -28.71 20.41
CA SER A 213 -8.41 -29.51 19.31
C SER A 213 -8.74 -28.65 18.09
N SER A 214 -8.65 -29.18 16.87
CA SER A 214 -9.11 -28.50 15.65
C SER A 214 -10.56 -28.88 15.32
N ALA A 215 -11.53 -28.11 15.80
CA ALA A 215 -12.87 -28.19 15.25
C ALA A 215 -12.89 -27.54 13.86
N ALA A 216 -13.34 -28.26 12.84
CA ALA A 216 -13.58 -27.66 11.53
C ALA A 216 -14.68 -26.60 11.67
N VAL A 217 -14.37 -25.36 11.29
CA VAL A 217 -15.36 -24.29 11.28
C VAL A 217 -16.18 -24.42 10.00
N ALA A 218 -17.51 -24.49 10.13
CA ALA A 218 -18.42 -24.56 8.98
C ALA A 218 -18.35 -23.25 8.17
N ALA A 219 -18.38 -23.37 6.85
CA ALA A 219 -18.24 -22.26 5.91
C ALA A 219 -19.22 -22.42 4.74
N THR A 220 -20.50 -22.66 5.05
CA THR A 220 -21.54 -22.75 4.02
C THR A 220 -22.04 -21.38 3.58
N HIS A 221 -21.96 -20.39 4.47
CA HIS A 221 -22.29 -18.98 4.26
C HIS A 221 -21.22 -18.07 4.90
N PRO A 222 -19.94 -18.19 4.50
CA PRO A 222 -18.88 -17.47 5.16
C PRO A 222 -19.01 -15.97 4.91
N THR A 223 -18.49 -15.19 5.86
CA THR A 223 -18.44 -13.74 5.77
C THR A 223 -17.01 -13.30 5.45
N ILE A 224 -16.84 -12.49 4.40
CA ILE A 224 -15.55 -12.05 3.88
C ILE A 224 -15.52 -10.51 3.82
N ARG A 225 -14.84 -9.86 4.77
CA ARG A 225 -14.85 -8.39 4.89
C ARG A 225 -13.50 -7.77 4.57
N LEU A 226 -13.51 -6.67 3.82
CA LEU A 226 -12.30 -5.93 3.49
C LEU A 226 -11.80 -5.20 4.74
N VAL A 227 -10.50 -5.34 5.01
CA VAL A 227 -9.80 -4.74 6.15
C VAL A 227 -8.79 -3.70 5.67
N SER A 228 -8.11 -3.99 4.55
CA SER A 228 -7.21 -3.06 3.87
C SER A 228 -7.49 -3.06 2.37
N PRO A 229 -7.52 -1.90 1.72
CA PRO A 229 -7.48 -0.56 2.32
C PRO A 229 -8.74 -0.31 3.18
N VAL A 230 -8.61 0.54 4.19
CA VAL A 230 -9.77 0.97 5.00
C VAL A 230 -10.61 1.95 4.18
N LEU A 231 -11.73 1.46 3.64
CA LEU A 231 -12.65 2.25 2.83
C LEU A 231 -13.81 2.78 3.68
N THR A 232 -14.03 4.09 3.63
CA THR A 232 -15.07 4.83 4.35
C THR A 232 -15.76 5.80 3.40
N ASP A 233 -16.86 6.40 3.81
CA ASP A 233 -17.56 7.40 2.97
C ASP A 233 -16.73 8.67 2.72
N ALA A 234 -15.65 8.88 3.48
CA ALA A 234 -14.73 9.99 3.28
C ALA A 234 -13.75 9.76 2.11
N ASN A 235 -13.42 8.50 1.80
CA ASN A 235 -12.38 8.15 0.81
C ASN A 235 -12.85 7.17 -0.28
N SER A 236 -14.12 6.77 -0.25
CA SER A 236 -14.73 5.82 -1.17
C SER A 236 -16.21 6.13 -1.37
N ILE A 237 -16.83 5.50 -2.36
CA ILE A 237 -18.27 5.63 -2.64
C ILE A 237 -18.93 4.32 -2.27
N HIS A 238 -19.85 4.37 -1.31
CA HIS A 238 -20.73 3.25 -0.98
C HIS A 238 -21.86 3.15 -2.02
N ARG A 239 -22.02 1.97 -2.64
CA ARG A 239 -22.99 1.70 -3.71
C ARG A 239 -24.12 0.79 -3.24
N GLU A 240 -24.94 1.32 -2.33
CA GLU A 240 -26.14 0.65 -1.84
C GLU A 240 -27.11 0.25 -2.97
N ASP A 241 -27.13 1.03 -4.06
CA ASP A 241 -27.92 0.73 -5.25
C ASP A 241 -27.47 -0.58 -5.93
N LEU A 242 -26.16 -0.82 -6.01
CA LEU A 242 -25.60 -2.06 -6.58
C LEU A 242 -25.71 -3.22 -5.60
N GLU A 243 -25.54 -3.00 -4.31
CA GLU A 243 -25.78 -4.02 -3.28
C GLU A 243 -27.21 -4.56 -3.37
N LYS A 244 -28.19 -3.64 -3.47
CA LYS A 244 -29.60 -3.99 -3.66
C LYS A 244 -29.81 -4.69 -5.00
N LEU A 245 -29.26 -4.16 -6.09
CA LEU A 245 -29.41 -4.76 -7.41
C LEU A 245 -28.89 -6.20 -7.45
N PHE A 246 -27.74 -6.47 -6.86
CA PHE A 246 -27.04 -7.74 -6.99
C PHE A 246 -27.47 -8.84 -6.01
N SER A 247 -28.02 -8.46 -4.86
CA SER A 247 -28.38 -9.41 -3.79
C SER A 247 -29.86 -9.44 -3.39
N VAL A 248 -30.62 -8.39 -3.73
CA VAL A 248 -32.04 -8.27 -3.36
C VAL A 248 -32.91 -8.36 -4.61
N ASP A 249 -32.67 -7.50 -5.59
CA ASP A 249 -33.44 -7.48 -6.84
C ASP A 249 -33.07 -8.66 -7.75
N ASN A 250 -31.80 -9.08 -7.66
CA ASN A 250 -31.30 -10.31 -8.25
C ASN A 250 -30.70 -11.18 -7.15
N THR A 251 -30.76 -12.49 -7.32
CA THR A 251 -30.18 -13.48 -6.39
C THR A 251 -28.82 -13.96 -6.89
N TRP A 252 -28.01 -13.06 -7.43
CA TRP A 252 -26.67 -13.41 -7.94
C TRP A 252 -25.67 -13.57 -6.79
N TYR A 253 -25.89 -12.83 -5.70
CA TYR A 253 -25.09 -12.86 -4.49
C TYR A 253 -25.96 -12.99 -3.24
N ALA A 254 -25.37 -13.47 -2.15
CA ALA A 254 -26.03 -13.51 -0.85
C ALA A 254 -26.44 -12.11 -0.39
N LYS A 255 -27.50 -12.03 0.41
CA LYS A 255 -27.90 -10.76 1.05
C LYS A 255 -26.83 -10.33 2.05
N GLY A 256 -26.56 -9.03 2.12
CA GLY A 256 -25.58 -8.45 3.05
C GLY A 256 -24.17 -8.30 2.49
N ILE A 257 -23.99 -8.47 1.17
CA ILE A 257 -22.79 -7.96 0.50
C ILE A 257 -22.66 -6.46 0.70
N THR A 258 -21.44 -5.95 0.62
CA THR A 258 -21.22 -4.52 0.42
C THR A 258 -20.56 -4.25 -0.92
N PHE A 259 -20.67 -3.04 -1.44
CA PHE A 259 -20.02 -2.58 -2.66
C PHE A 259 -19.44 -1.18 -2.44
N ARG A 260 -18.11 -1.05 -2.57
CA ARG A 260 -17.44 0.26 -2.56
C ARG A 260 -16.60 0.52 -3.79
N HIS A 261 -16.65 1.76 -4.29
CA HIS A 261 -15.72 2.26 -5.29
C HIS A 261 -14.60 3.05 -4.62
N ALA A 262 -13.38 2.87 -5.07
CA ALA A 262 -12.23 3.64 -4.62
C ALA A 262 -11.30 3.98 -5.78
N TYR A 263 -10.38 4.91 -5.54
CA TYR A 263 -9.48 5.44 -6.56
C TYR A 263 -8.03 5.11 -6.25
N VAL A 264 -7.27 4.82 -7.30
CA VAL A 264 -5.86 4.43 -7.23
C VAL A 264 -5.14 5.11 -8.40
N PRO A 265 -3.92 5.64 -8.22
CA PRO A 265 -3.15 6.12 -9.36
C PRO A 265 -2.78 4.96 -10.30
N THR A 266 -2.73 5.22 -11.60
CA THR A 266 -2.17 4.28 -12.59
C THR A 266 -0.73 3.94 -12.26
N GLY A 267 -0.32 2.70 -12.47
CA GLY A 267 0.97 2.24 -11.99
C GLY A 267 1.02 2.07 -10.46
N GLY A 268 -0.07 2.29 -9.73
CA GLY A 268 -0.18 2.11 -8.29
C GLY A 268 -0.26 0.66 -7.87
N SER A 269 0.08 0.38 -6.62
CA SER A 269 -0.06 -0.94 -5.99
C SER A 269 -1.14 -0.89 -4.92
N MET A 270 -1.76 -2.02 -4.60
CA MET A 270 -2.72 -2.16 -3.51
C MET A 270 -2.55 -3.51 -2.82
N ASN A 271 -2.63 -3.53 -1.50
CA ASN A 271 -2.76 -4.76 -0.72
C ASN A 271 -4.20 -4.90 -0.22
N LEU A 272 -4.94 -5.82 -0.83
CA LEU A 272 -6.29 -6.18 -0.39
C LEU A 272 -6.19 -7.23 0.70
N VAL A 273 -6.63 -6.88 1.89
CA VAL A 273 -6.65 -7.80 3.04
C VAL A 273 -8.09 -8.05 3.40
N TYR A 274 -8.50 -9.32 3.40
CA TYR A 274 -9.85 -9.72 3.77
C TYR A 274 -9.81 -10.56 5.03
N LYS A 275 -10.69 -10.26 6.00
CA LYS A 275 -11.01 -11.14 7.12
C LYS A 275 -12.08 -12.12 6.68
N VAL A 276 -11.82 -13.41 6.87
CA VAL A 276 -12.74 -14.50 6.54
C VAL A 276 -13.21 -15.18 7.82
N THR A 277 -14.51 -15.32 7.95
CA THR A 277 -15.17 -15.98 9.09
C THR A 277 -16.20 -16.98 8.61
N GLY A 278 -16.37 -18.06 9.38
CA GLY A 278 -17.34 -19.09 9.10
C GLY A 278 -18.74 -18.73 9.58
N ASP A 279 -19.65 -19.68 9.50
CA ASP A 279 -21.08 -19.49 9.75
C ASP A 279 -21.38 -19.05 11.21
N ASN A 280 -20.46 -19.34 12.14
CA ASN A 280 -20.53 -18.96 13.55
C ASN A 280 -19.75 -17.68 13.91
N GLY A 281 -19.18 -16.98 12.91
CA GLY A 281 -18.35 -15.79 13.09
C GLY A 281 -16.90 -16.08 13.54
N ALA A 282 -16.52 -17.34 13.76
CA ALA A 282 -15.13 -17.70 14.05
C ALA A 282 -14.25 -17.52 12.81
N ALA A 283 -12.97 -17.20 13.01
CA ALA A 283 -12.01 -17.08 11.93
C ALA A 283 -11.84 -18.41 11.17
N LEU A 284 -11.89 -18.37 9.84
CA LEU A 284 -11.53 -19.51 9.01
C LEU A 284 -10.02 -19.51 8.81
N LEU A 285 -9.30 -20.41 9.48
CA LEU A 285 -7.85 -20.53 9.37
C LEU A 285 -7.47 -21.44 8.20
N ASN A 286 -6.32 -21.20 7.56
CA ASN A 286 -5.77 -22.06 6.50
C ASN A 286 -6.77 -22.41 5.37
N THR A 287 -7.70 -21.50 5.09
CA THR A 287 -8.79 -21.68 4.14
C THR A 287 -8.44 -21.03 2.83
N LYS A 288 -8.63 -21.75 1.72
CA LYS A 288 -8.42 -21.20 0.37
C LYS A 288 -9.47 -20.15 0.06
N VAL A 289 -9.02 -19.02 -0.46
CA VAL A 289 -9.86 -17.92 -0.92
C VAL A 289 -9.45 -17.59 -2.34
N LYS A 290 -10.42 -17.39 -3.22
CA LYS A 290 -10.17 -16.88 -4.56
C LYS A 290 -10.46 -15.38 -4.61
N LEU A 291 -9.74 -14.64 -5.43
CA LEU A 291 -10.10 -13.28 -5.81
C LEU A 291 -10.35 -13.23 -7.30
N HIS A 292 -11.58 -12.92 -7.68
CA HIS A 292 -11.97 -12.67 -9.06
C HIS A 292 -11.55 -11.25 -9.42
N VAL A 293 -10.68 -11.10 -10.41
CA VAL A 293 -10.09 -9.81 -10.81
C VAL A 293 -10.54 -9.47 -12.22
N ASN A 294 -11.01 -8.24 -12.43
CA ASN A 294 -11.79 -7.86 -13.61
C ASN A 294 -12.91 -8.87 -13.85
N LYS A 295 -13.74 -9.00 -12.81
CA LYS A 295 -14.76 -10.03 -12.71
C LYS A 295 -15.74 -9.99 -13.89
N ALA A 296 -16.23 -11.14 -14.33
CA ALA A 296 -17.16 -11.28 -15.44
C ALA A 296 -18.40 -10.37 -15.28
N TYR A 297 -18.93 -9.90 -16.41
CA TYR A 297 -20.07 -8.95 -16.48
C TYR A 297 -19.84 -7.55 -15.87
N SER A 298 -18.65 -7.23 -15.35
CA SER A 298 -18.36 -5.91 -14.77
C SER A 298 -17.98 -4.84 -15.80
N LYS A 299 -17.62 -5.23 -17.03
CA LYS A 299 -16.98 -4.37 -18.05
C LYS A 299 -15.61 -3.81 -17.61
N SER A 300 -15.00 -4.37 -16.57
CA SER A 300 -13.65 -4.00 -16.13
C SER A 300 -12.63 -4.12 -17.25
N ASN A 301 -11.67 -3.19 -17.27
CA ASN A 301 -10.65 -3.09 -18.31
C ASN A 301 -9.25 -2.73 -17.80
N ALA A 302 -9.08 -2.54 -16.49
CA ALA A 302 -7.79 -2.21 -15.90
C ALA A 302 -6.80 -3.37 -16.00
N LYS A 303 -5.52 -3.09 -16.18
CA LYS A 303 -4.47 -4.10 -16.27
C LYS A 303 -3.86 -4.35 -14.89
N LEU A 304 -4.23 -5.46 -14.27
CA LEU A 304 -3.76 -5.83 -12.94
C LEU A 304 -2.93 -7.11 -12.97
N THR A 305 -1.96 -7.20 -12.05
CA THR A 305 -1.18 -8.41 -11.82
C THR A 305 -0.72 -8.51 -10.36
N ASP A 306 -0.58 -9.73 -9.86
CA ASP A 306 0.13 -10.05 -8.60
C ASP A 306 1.63 -10.32 -8.82
N GLY A 307 2.14 -10.08 -10.04
CA GLY A 307 3.50 -10.41 -10.47
C GLY A 307 3.63 -11.79 -11.13
N LYS A 308 2.61 -12.65 -11.05
CA LYS A 308 2.59 -13.98 -11.65
C LYS A 308 1.41 -14.16 -12.63
N THR A 309 0.22 -13.81 -12.18
CA THR A 309 -1.04 -13.85 -12.93
C THR A 309 -1.43 -12.43 -13.28
N ALA A 310 -1.84 -12.20 -14.52
CA ALA A 310 -2.30 -10.90 -15.00
C ALA A 310 -3.70 -11.00 -15.58
N THR A 311 -4.45 -9.90 -15.52
CA THR A 311 -5.74 -9.77 -16.21
C THR A 311 -5.56 -9.94 -17.71
N ASP A 312 -6.31 -10.87 -18.29
CA ASP A 312 -6.33 -11.13 -19.73
C ASP A 312 -7.56 -10.48 -20.42
N PRO A 313 -7.37 -9.40 -21.20
CA PRO A 313 -8.47 -8.74 -21.91
C PRO A 313 -9.03 -9.57 -23.08
N ALA A 314 -8.38 -10.66 -23.49
CA ALA A 314 -8.90 -11.55 -24.53
C ALA A 314 -10.03 -12.45 -24.02
N LYS A 315 -10.18 -12.61 -22.70
CA LYS A 315 -11.29 -13.36 -22.12
C LYS A 315 -12.59 -12.57 -22.25
N ASP A 316 -13.57 -13.19 -22.90
CA ASP A 316 -14.88 -12.58 -23.10
C ASP A 316 -15.67 -12.53 -21.78
N SER A 317 -15.64 -11.35 -21.15
CA SER A 317 -16.36 -11.09 -19.89
C SER A 317 -17.88 -11.21 -20.00
N SER A 318 -18.45 -11.14 -21.21
CA SER A 318 -19.89 -11.29 -21.45
C SER A 318 -20.34 -12.76 -21.45
N GLN A 319 -19.40 -13.70 -21.45
CA GLN A 319 -19.65 -15.14 -21.37
C GLN A 319 -19.33 -15.71 -19.98
N GLY A 320 -19.26 -14.87 -18.95
CA GLY A 320 -19.02 -15.32 -17.59
C GLY A 320 -17.55 -15.55 -17.24
N ASN A 321 -16.62 -15.12 -18.08
CA ASN A 321 -15.18 -15.29 -17.83
C ASN A 321 -14.59 -14.10 -17.07
N ASP A 322 -13.97 -14.35 -15.92
CA ASP A 322 -13.11 -13.38 -15.24
C ASP A 322 -11.78 -13.23 -15.98
N GLN A 323 -11.21 -12.03 -16.03
CA GLN A 323 -9.93 -11.86 -16.73
C GLN A 323 -8.76 -12.49 -15.96
N ALA A 324 -8.80 -12.48 -14.63
CA ALA A 324 -7.88 -13.21 -13.78
C ALA A 324 -8.57 -13.78 -12.53
N LEU A 325 -8.03 -14.88 -12.02
CA LEU A 325 -8.45 -15.53 -10.78
C LEU A 325 -7.19 -15.75 -9.94
N LEU A 326 -7.12 -15.09 -8.80
CA LEU A 326 -6.02 -15.25 -7.86
C LEU A 326 -6.45 -16.17 -6.72
N GLU A 327 -5.49 -16.86 -6.12
CA GLU A 327 -5.74 -17.73 -4.96
C GLU A 327 -4.85 -17.31 -3.80
N GLY A 328 -5.43 -17.25 -2.61
CA GLY A 328 -4.76 -17.00 -1.35
C GLY A 328 -5.22 -18.01 -0.30
N THR A 329 -4.56 -18.00 0.84
CA THR A 329 -4.94 -18.83 2.00
C THR A 329 -4.98 -17.95 3.23
N THR A 330 -6.02 -18.11 4.04
CA THR A 330 -6.15 -17.35 5.28
C THR A 330 -5.12 -17.75 6.32
N ASP A 331 -4.68 -16.77 7.10
CA ASP A 331 -3.63 -16.91 8.11
C ASP A 331 -4.16 -17.41 9.47
N GLY A 332 -3.31 -17.43 10.50
CA GLY A 332 -3.65 -17.86 11.87
C GLY A 332 -4.69 -16.99 12.58
N PHE A 333 -5.06 -15.86 11.98
CA PHE A 333 -6.16 -15.01 12.41
C PHE A 333 -7.30 -14.98 11.39
N GLY A 334 -7.28 -15.78 10.32
CA GLY A 334 -8.32 -15.80 9.30
C GLY A 334 -8.26 -14.64 8.30
N TYR A 335 -7.10 -13.98 8.13
CA TYR A 335 -6.91 -12.96 7.11
C TYR A 335 -6.20 -13.50 5.88
N VAL A 336 -6.64 -13.13 4.69
CA VAL A 336 -5.98 -13.41 3.41
C VAL A 336 -5.55 -12.11 2.75
N VAL A 337 -4.41 -12.14 2.04
CA VAL A 337 -3.84 -10.98 1.35
C VAL A 337 -3.77 -11.24 -0.15
N PHE A 338 -4.17 -10.26 -0.95
CA PHE A 338 -3.94 -10.19 -2.38
C PHE A 338 -3.23 -8.88 -2.72
N SER A 339 -1.96 -8.97 -3.12
CA SER A 339 -1.18 -7.82 -3.57
C SER A 339 -1.35 -7.65 -5.08
N LEU A 340 -1.83 -6.48 -5.49
CA LEU A 340 -2.12 -6.15 -6.89
C LEU A 340 -1.33 -4.93 -7.34
N LYS A 341 -0.81 -4.99 -8.55
CA LYS A 341 -0.15 -3.88 -9.26
C LYS A 341 -0.97 -3.50 -10.48
N ASN A 342 -1.33 -2.24 -10.59
CA ASN A 342 -1.81 -1.69 -11.85
C ASN A 342 -0.63 -1.46 -12.81
N THR A 343 -0.77 -1.93 -14.04
CA THR A 343 0.25 -1.82 -15.10
C THR A 343 -0.19 -0.92 -16.24
N ASP A 344 -1.33 -0.24 -16.09
CA ASP A 344 -1.75 0.77 -17.04
C ASP A 344 -0.80 1.97 -17.01
N THR A 345 -0.50 2.48 -18.19
CA THR A 345 0.31 3.70 -18.38
C THR A 345 -0.55 4.96 -18.49
N LYS A 346 -1.87 4.79 -18.59
CA LYS A 346 -2.87 5.85 -18.70
C LYS A 346 -4.12 5.43 -17.95
N GLY A 347 -4.79 6.39 -17.34
CA GLY A 347 -5.95 6.17 -16.49
C GLY A 347 -7.09 7.09 -16.87
N GLU A 348 -8.17 7.06 -16.12
CA GLU A 348 -9.22 8.07 -16.25
C GLU A 348 -8.79 9.42 -15.67
N ALA A 349 -9.55 10.47 -16.00
CA ALA A 349 -9.35 11.77 -15.39
C ALA A 349 -9.69 11.69 -13.90
N MET A 350 -8.80 12.18 -13.05
CA MET A 350 -9.06 12.26 -11.61
C MET A 350 -10.29 13.14 -11.35
N ALA A 351 -11.28 12.60 -10.65
CA ALA A 351 -12.45 13.36 -10.24
C ALA A 351 -12.03 14.43 -9.22
N ALA A 352 -12.50 15.68 -9.39
CA ALA A 352 -12.17 16.78 -8.48
C ALA A 352 -12.78 16.61 -7.07
N THR A 353 -13.83 15.79 -6.97
CA THR A 353 -14.45 15.30 -5.75
C THR A 353 -14.88 13.86 -5.99
N VAL A 354 -14.97 13.06 -4.94
CA VAL A 354 -15.58 11.73 -4.98
C VAL A 354 -17.07 11.92 -5.30
N ALA A 355 -17.41 11.95 -6.59
CA ALA A 355 -18.77 12.19 -7.06
C ALA A 355 -19.57 10.89 -7.04
N LYS A 356 -20.84 10.93 -6.62
CA LYS A 356 -21.72 9.75 -6.64
C LYS A 356 -21.86 9.14 -8.05
N ASP A 357 -21.73 9.97 -9.10
CA ASP A 357 -21.72 9.53 -10.49
C ASP A 357 -20.30 9.13 -10.93
N VAL A 358 -19.97 7.86 -10.72
CA VAL A 358 -18.72 7.28 -11.23
C VAL A 358 -18.88 6.89 -12.69
N ASN A 359 -17.91 7.26 -13.52
CA ASN A 359 -17.87 6.81 -14.90
C ASN A 359 -17.46 5.33 -14.94
N ASN A 360 -18.43 4.43 -15.04
CA ASN A 360 -18.20 2.99 -15.16
C ASN A 360 -18.23 2.50 -16.62
N ASP A 361 -17.95 3.40 -17.56
CA ASP A 361 -18.03 3.12 -18.99
C ASP A 361 -16.63 3.22 -19.62
N PRO A 362 -15.99 2.08 -19.94
CA PRO A 362 -14.71 2.06 -20.62
C PRO A 362 -14.71 2.87 -21.93
N THR A 363 -15.86 2.93 -22.63
CA THR A 363 -15.98 3.67 -23.89
C THR A 363 -15.90 5.19 -23.69
N LYS A 364 -16.18 5.66 -22.46
CA LYS A 364 -16.04 7.05 -22.02
C LYS A 364 -14.70 7.30 -21.31
N GLY A 365 -13.75 6.37 -21.43
CA GLY A 365 -12.39 6.50 -20.90
C GLY A 365 -12.20 6.02 -19.46
N ALA A 366 -13.20 5.34 -18.87
CA ALA A 366 -13.03 4.73 -17.56
C ALA A 366 -11.94 3.65 -17.58
N VAL A 367 -11.16 3.56 -16.52
CA VAL A 367 -10.19 2.47 -16.32
C VAL A 367 -10.41 1.91 -14.94
N PHE A 368 -11.00 0.72 -14.84
CA PHE A 368 -11.38 0.17 -13.54
C PHE A 368 -11.33 -1.35 -13.48
N SER A 369 -11.29 -1.85 -12.25
CA SER A 369 -11.38 -3.27 -11.92
C SER A 369 -12.38 -3.50 -10.80
N GLN A 370 -13.39 -4.30 -11.08
CA GLN A 370 -14.28 -4.88 -10.08
C GLN A 370 -13.72 -6.21 -9.59
N LEU A 371 -13.73 -6.37 -8.26
CA LEU A 371 -13.10 -7.45 -7.53
C LEU A 371 -14.10 -8.11 -6.58
N TRP A 372 -14.08 -9.45 -6.54
CA TRP A 372 -14.93 -10.24 -5.65
C TRP A 372 -14.12 -11.35 -4.99
N PRO A 373 -14.06 -11.42 -3.64
CA PRO A 373 -13.46 -12.55 -2.95
C PRO A 373 -14.47 -13.71 -2.81
N GLU A 374 -14.02 -14.95 -2.96
CA GLU A 374 -14.86 -16.15 -2.94
C GLU A 374 -14.24 -17.27 -2.08
N VAL A 375 -15.08 -17.91 -1.27
CA VAL A 375 -14.80 -19.19 -0.57
C VAL A 375 -15.83 -20.25 -0.97
N ALA A 376 -17.12 -19.93 -0.91
CA ALA A 376 -18.25 -20.83 -1.18
C ALA A 376 -19.14 -20.37 -2.35
N GLY A 377 -18.70 -19.41 -3.17
CA GLY A 377 -19.42 -18.97 -4.37
C GLY A 377 -20.51 -17.96 -4.05
N GLY A 378 -21.68 -18.10 -4.68
CA GLY A 378 -22.81 -17.17 -4.48
C GLY A 378 -23.38 -17.13 -3.06
N ALA A 379 -22.98 -18.05 -2.19
CA ALA A 379 -23.37 -18.10 -0.77
C ALA A 379 -22.54 -17.17 0.12
N ASP A 380 -21.42 -16.66 -0.38
CA ASP A 380 -20.50 -15.79 0.37
C ASP A 380 -21.16 -14.43 0.65
N ILE A 381 -21.09 -14.00 1.91
CA ILE A 381 -21.46 -12.63 2.30
C ILE A 381 -20.18 -11.80 2.31
N ALA A 382 -19.88 -11.15 1.19
CA ALA A 382 -18.60 -10.48 1.02
C ALA A 382 -18.66 -9.01 0.61
N ASP A 383 -17.54 -8.32 0.84
CA ASP A 383 -17.33 -6.95 0.36
C ASP A 383 -16.78 -6.99 -1.07
N MET A 384 -17.59 -6.52 -2.01
CA MET A 384 -17.19 -6.25 -3.38
C MET A 384 -16.51 -4.88 -3.47
N THR A 385 -15.43 -4.81 -4.23
CA THR A 385 -14.72 -3.54 -4.45
C THR A 385 -14.55 -3.24 -5.92
N GLU A 386 -14.61 -1.97 -6.28
CA GLU A 386 -14.28 -1.48 -7.61
C GLU A 386 -13.23 -0.37 -7.51
N PHE A 387 -12.06 -0.62 -8.10
CA PHE A 387 -10.98 0.35 -8.10
C PHE A 387 -10.87 1.02 -9.46
N HIS A 388 -10.98 2.35 -9.45
CA HIS A 388 -10.77 3.22 -10.60
C HIS A 388 -9.32 3.71 -10.63
N PHE A 389 -8.70 3.64 -11.80
CA PHE A 389 -7.31 4.00 -12.01
C PHE A 389 -7.20 5.36 -12.68
N PHE A 390 -6.81 6.38 -11.91
CA PHE A 390 -6.63 7.73 -12.40
C PHE A 390 -5.17 8.03 -12.74
N GLY A 391 -4.91 8.87 -13.74
CA GLY A 391 -3.54 9.16 -14.14
C GLY A 391 -3.46 10.11 -15.32
N ALA A 392 -2.34 10.09 -16.07
CA ALA A 392 -2.28 10.79 -17.35
C ALA A 392 -3.43 10.29 -18.23
N ALA A 393 -4.45 11.12 -18.42
CA ALA A 393 -5.74 10.64 -18.87
C ALA A 393 -5.64 9.92 -20.21
N THR A 394 -6.28 8.76 -20.34
CA THR A 394 -6.77 8.29 -21.64
C THR A 394 -7.68 9.39 -22.16
N SER A 395 -7.21 10.12 -23.17
CA SER A 395 -8.14 10.92 -23.96
C SER A 395 -9.10 9.91 -24.58
N ALA A 396 -10.41 10.02 -24.31
CA ALA A 396 -11.39 9.25 -25.05
C ALA A 396 -11.07 9.41 -26.54
N ALA A 397 -11.01 8.29 -27.28
CA ALA A 397 -10.65 8.30 -28.69
C ALA A 397 -11.54 9.32 -29.43
N GLY A 398 -10.95 10.43 -29.90
CA GLY A 398 -11.66 11.49 -30.63
C GLY A 398 -11.98 12.79 -29.88
N SER A 399 -11.59 12.97 -28.61
CA SER A 399 -11.81 14.25 -27.89
C SER A 399 -10.92 15.39 -28.42
N LYS A 400 -11.52 16.50 -28.87
CA LYS A 400 -10.78 17.67 -29.37
C LYS A 400 -10.10 18.41 -28.21
N ILE A 401 -8.83 18.80 -28.40
CA ILE A 401 -8.12 19.74 -27.50
C ILE A 401 -8.89 21.06 -27.47
N ALA A 402 -9.14 21.58 -26.26
CA ALA A 402 -9.76 22.88 -26.07
C ALA A 402 -8.88 23.76 -25.17
N VAL A 403 -8.82 25.05 -25.50
CA VAL A 403 -8.08 26.06 -24.74
C VAL A 403 -9.05 27.17 -24.38
N THR A 404 -9.15 27.47 -23.09
CA THR A 404 -9.96 28.59 -22.59
C THR A 404 -9.09 29.53 -21.77
N THR A 405 -9.47 30.80 -21.75
CA THR A 405 -8.70 31.85 -21.09
C THR A 405 -9.63 32.73 -20.28
N SER A 406 -9.25 33.03 -19.04
CA SER A 406 -9.94 33.99 -18.18
C SER A 406 -8.93 34.92 -17.53
N ALA A 407 -9.38 36.07 -17.03
CA ALA A 407 -8.52 36.98 -16.28
C ALA A 407 -9.29 37.57 -15.10
N LYS A 408 -8.61 37.73 -13.96
CA LYS A 408 -9.15 38.39 -12.76
C LYS A 408 -8.11 39.23 -12.05
N LYS A 409 -8.55 40.26 -11.34
CA LYS A 409 -7.71 41.00 -10.40
C LYS A 409 -7.60 40.24 -9.08
N THR A 410 -6.38 40.05 -8.59
CA THR A 410 -6.07 39.39 -7.32
C THR A 410 -5.15 40.32 -6.52
N GLY A 411 -5.71 41.05 -5.55
CA GLY A 411 -5.01 42.12 -4.84
C GLY A 411 -4.58 43.26 -5.77
N SER A 412 -3.29 43.61 -5.77
CA SER A 412 -2.69 44.64 -6.64
C SER A 412 -2.27 44.13 -8.03
N LYS A 413 -2.46 42.84 -8.33
CA LYS A 413 -2.00 42.20 -9.58
C LYS A 413 -3.19 41.70 -10.42
N TYR A 414 -2.98 41.57 -11.73
CA TYR A 414 -3.92 40.85 -12.60
C TYR A 414 -3.35 39.46 -12.93
N VAL A 415 -4.20 38.45 -12.85
CA VAL A 415 -3.88 37.05 -13.14
C VAL A 415 -4.71 36.60 -14.33
N LEU A 416 -4.03 36.19 -15.40
CA LEU A 416 -4.61 35.52 -16.55
C LEU A 416 -4.42 34.01 -16.38
N THR A 417 -5.52 33.27 -16.47
CA THR A 417 -5.53 31.81 -16.40
C THR A 417 -5.76 31.23 -17.79
N VAL A 418 -4.88 30.31 -18.20
CA VAL A 418 -5.00 29.51 -19.41
C VAL A 418 -5.36 28.09 -18.98
N ALA A 419 -6.57 27.64 -19.30
CA ALA A 419 -7.00 26.27 -19.04
C ALA A 419 -6.95 25.46 -20.33
N ILE A 420 -6.24 24.33 -20.28
CA ILE A 420 -6.02 23.41 -21.38
C ILE A 420 -6.73 22.09 -21.04
N ALA A 421 -7.69 21.73 -21.89
CA ALA A 421 -8.46 20.50 -21.78
C ALA A 421 -8.03 19.48 -22.85
N ASN A 422 -8.12 18.19 -22.51
CA ASN A 422 -7.90 17.05 -23.40
C ASN A 422 -6.49 16.99 -24.02
N ALA A 423 -5.48 17.51 -23.32
CA ALA A 423 -4.08 17.49 -23.77
C ALA A 423 -3.12 16.83 -22.76
N SER A 424 -3.63 15.96 -21.88
CA SER A 424 -2.83 15.29 -20.86
C SER A 424 -1.65 14.51 -21.47
N GLY A 425 -0.49 14.61 -20.83
CA GLY A 425 0.77 14.00 -21.28
C GLY A 425 1.48 14.78 -22.39
N LYS A 426 0.86 15.83 -22.93
CA LYS A 426 1.46 16.67 -23.98
C LYS A 426 2.19 17.88 -23.38
N THR A 427 3.02 18.48 -24.21
CA THR A 427 3.71 19.73 -23.92
C THR A 427 3.02 20.87 -24.66
N ALA A 428 2.66 21.92 -23.92
CA ALA A 428 2.06 23.12 -24.46
C ALA A 428 3.05 24.29 -24.40
N MET A 429 3.24 24.98 -25.52
CA MET A 429 3.95 26.27 -25.54
C MET A 429 2.92 27.39 -25.44
N VAL A 430 2.94 28.13 -24.32
CA VAL A 430 2.00 29.21 -24.03
C VAL A 430 2.68 30.55 -24.24
N ALA A 431 2.16 31.35 -25.16
CA ALA A 431 2.59 32.72 -25.42
C ALA A 431 1.47 33.70 -25.05
N VAL A 432 1.77 34.67 -24.19
CA VAL A 432 0.83 35.71 -23.74
C VAL A 432 1.43 37.07 -24.09
N THR A 433 0.63 37.98 -24.66
CA THR A 433 1.08 39.34 -25.01
C THR A 433 1.75 40.06 -23.83
N GLY A 434 3.00 40.47 -24.02
CA GLY A 434 3.80 41.15 -23.00
C GLY A 434 4.56 40.22 -22.05
N LEU A 435 4.51 38.90 -22.27
CA LEU A 435 5.30 37.91 -21.55
C LEU A 435 6.15 37.08 -22.53
N LYS A 436 7.26 36.51 -22.05
CA LYS A 436 8.01 35.49 -22.80
C LYS A 436 7.20 34.20 -22.86
N ALA A 437 7.26 33.51 -23.99
CA ALA A 437 6.61 32.22 -24.15
C ALA A 437 7.18 31.20 -23.14
N LYS A 438 6.31 30.35 -22.59
CA LYS A 438 6.67 29.35 -21.58
C LYS A 438 6.19 27.98 -22.01
N THR A 439 7.05 26.99 -21.81
CA THR A 439 6.73 25.58 -22.03
C THR A 439 6.11 25.02 -20.76
N GLU A 440 4.89 24.49 -20.87
CA GLU A 440 4.14 23.90 -19.78
C GLU A 440 3.86 22.42 -20.08
N LYS A 441 4.11 21.55 -19.11
CA LYS A 441 3.72 20.14 -19.20
C LYS A 441 2.29 19.99 -18.71
N VAL A 442 1.41 19.44 -19.54
CA VAL A 442 0.01 19.19 -19.17
C VAL A 442 -0.06 17.80 -18.52
N THR A 443 -0.21 17.76 -17.20
CA THR A 443 -0.14 16.51 -16.43
C THR A 443 -1.51 15.90 -16.13
N VAL A 444 -2.59 16.65 -16.31
CA VAL A 444 -3.98 16.21 -16.08
C VAL A 444 -4.89 16.60 -17.24
N ALA A 445 -6.08 16.01 -17.32
CA ALA A 445 -7.03 16.22 -18.42
C ALA A 445 -7.47 17.68 -18.58
N ASN A 446 -7.64 18.41 -17.47
CA ASN A 446 -8.01 19.83 -17.43
C ASN A 446 -6.99 20.57 -16.56
N GLN A 447 -5.90 21.05 -17.16
CA GLN A 447 -4.84 21.76 -16.44
C GLN A 447 -4.97 23.26 -16.64
N ALA A 448 -4.88 24.03 -15.56
CA ALA A 448 -4.83 25.48 -15.60
C ALA A 448 -3.42 26.00 -15.27
N PHE A 449 -2.98 27.01 -16.02
CA PHE A 449 -1.72 27.74 -15.81
C PHE A 449 -2.04 29.22 -15.58
N ALA A 450 -1.45 29.80 -14.53
CA ALA A 450 -1.68 31.18 -14.16
C ALA A 450 -0.47 32.07 -14.52
N TYR A 451 -0.75 33.22 -15.11
CA TYR A 451 0.23 34.20 -15.55
C TYR A 451 -0.10 35.57 -14.95
N THR A 452 0.87 36.20 -14.29
CA THR A 452 0.72 37.60 -13.85
C THR A 452 0.88 38.51 -15.05
N VAL A 453 -0.09 39.40 -15.28
CA VAL A 453 -0.15 40.29 -16.45
C VAL A 453 -0.48 41.73 -16.06
N THR A 454 -0.27 42.67 -16.98
CA THR A 454 -0.78 44.04 -16.88
C THR A 454 -2.19 44.15 -17.44
N ALA A 455 -2.93 45.20 -17.04
CA ALA A 455 -4.24 45.51 -17.61
C ALA A 455 -4.17 45.76 -19.12
N GLY A 456 -5.30 45.58 -19.81
CA GLY A 456 -5.44 45.78 -21.26
C GLY A 456 -5.69 44.50 -22.06
N ALA A 457 -5.74 44.64 -23.38
CA ALA A 457 -5.96 43.53 -24.30
C ALA A 457 -4.73 42.60 -24.36
N LYS A 458 -4.98 41.30 -24.25
CA LYS A 458 -3.97 40.23 -24.33
C LYS A 458 -4.40 39.21 -25.36
N THR A 459 -3.46 38.82 -26.22
CA THR A 459 -3.59 37.63 -27.06
C THR A 459 -2.84 36.50 -26.37
N VAL A 460 -3.51 35.35 -26.26
CA VAL A 460 -2.95 34.10 -25.76
C VAL A 460 -2.90 33.12 -26.91
N THR A 461 -1.73 32.59 -27.23
CA THR A 461 -1.55 31.51 -28.19
C THR A 461 -0.96 30.31 -27.48
N VAL A 462 -1.65 29.17 -27.56
CA VAL A 462 -1.20 27.90 -27.02
C VAL A 462 -0.92 26.96 -28.18
N THR A 463 0.31 26.45 -28.28
CA THR A 463 0.71 25.50 -29.33
C THR A 463 0.94 24.13 -28.72
N ILE A 464 0.23 23.12 -29.23
CA ILE A 464 0.32 21.71 -28.81
C ILE A 464 0.39 20.86 -30.09
N ASP A 465 1.40 20.00 -30.19
CA ASP A 465 1.65 19.14 -31.37
C ASP A 465 1.64 19.92 -32.71
N GLY A 466 2.21 21.12 -32.72
CA GLY A 466 2.26 21.98 -33.91
C GLY A 466 0.96 22.72 -34.26
N LYS A 467 -0.14 22.47 -33.54
CA LYS A 467 -1.42 23.18 -33.73
C LYS A 467 -1.57 24.34 -32.74
N ALA A 468 -1.89 25.52 -33.25
CA ALA A 468 -2.09 26.74 -32.45
C ALA A 468 -3.56 26.98 -32.11
N TYR A 469 -3.81 27.34 -30.85
CA TYR A 469 -5.11 27.77 -30.30
C TYR A 469 -4.95 29.20 -29.80
N THR A 470 -5.66 30.15 -30.42
CA THR A 470 -5.52 31.58 -30.10
C THR A 470 -6.80 32.13 -29.49
N SER A 471 -6.65 32.86 -28.39
CA SER A 471 -7.73 33.57 -27.70
C SER A 471 -7.34 35.02 -27.43
N LYS A 472 -8.33 35.92 -27.46
CA LYS A 472 -8.16 37.33 -27.05
C LYS A 472 -8.94 37.56 -25.76
N VAL A 473 -8.24 38.07 -24.74
CA VAL A 473 -8.80 38.41 -23.42
C VAL A 473 -8.49 39.86 -23.11
N THR A 474 -9.47 40.59 -22.58
CA THR A 474 -9.25 41.94 -22.05
C THR A 474 -9.16 41.84 -20.53
N VAL A 475 -8.00 42.20 -19.97
CA VAL A 475 -7.74 42.22 -18.53
C VAL A 475 -8.17 43.58 -17.99
N LYS A 476 -9.16 43.60 -17.09
CA LYS A 476 -9.69 44.82 -16.46
C LYS A 476 -9.63 44.74 -14.95
#